data_AF-A0A920THL2-F1
#
_entry.id   AF-A0A920THL2-F1
#
_cell.length_a   1.000
_cell.length_b   1.000
_cell.length_c   1.000
_cell.angle_alpha   90.00
_cell.angle_beta   90.00
_cell.angle_gamma   90.00
#
_symmetry.space_group_name_H-M   'P 1'
#
loop_
_entity.id
_entity.type
_entity.pdbx_description
1 polymer ?
#
loop_
_entity_poly.entity_id
_entity_poly.type
_entity_poly.pdbx_seq_one_letter_code
_entity_poly.pdbx_strand_id
1 'polypeptide(L)'
;MSKEHASAFMINEIHEQPDLLSEIIDHHTGSSLNQLQLLKSELSTERLNSFENVLILGMGTSLHAGMVAKLWFERIAKVKSESDNSSEFKDRNPKHK
;
A
#
# COMPACT_ATOMS: atom_id res chain seq x y z
N MET A 1 -28.70 5.79 2.48
CA MET A 1 -28.05 6.29 1.25
C MET A 1 -28.66 5.54 0.07
N SER A 2 -29.33 6.21 -0.87
CA SER A 2 -29.96 5.52 -2.01
C SER A 2 -28.91 5.04 -3.01
N LYS A 3 -29.21 3.97 -3.77
CA LYS A 3 -28.28 3.36 -4.74
C LYS A 3 -27.81 4.33 -5.83
N GLU A 4 -28.67 5.25 -6.25
CA GLU A 4 -28.35 6.25 -7.27
C GLU A 4 -27.25 7.22 -6.80
N HIS A 5 -27.31 7.67 -5.53
CA HIS A 5 -26.26 8.52 -4.97
C HIS A 5 -24.93 7.75 -4.86
N ALA A 6 -24.94 6.48 -4.46
CA ALA A 6 -23.73 5.66 -4.37
C ALA A 6 -23.05 5.45 -5.74
N SER A 7 -23.85 5.24 -6.80
CA SER A 7 -23.33 5.11 -8.16
C SER A 7 -22.69 6.41 -8.66
N ALA A 8 -23.25 7.56 -8.31
CA ALA A 8 -22.67 8.86 -8.65
C ALA A 8 -21.33 9.09 -7.93
N PHE A 9 -21.23 8.74 -6.63
CA PHE A 9 -19.96 8.81 -5.90
C PHE A 9 -18.89 7.92 -6.51
N MET A 10 -19.22 6.66 -6.81
CA MET A 10 -18.25 5.73 -7.40
C MET A 10 -17.72 6.21 -8.75
N ILE A 11 -18.59 6.75 -9.61
CA ILE A 11 -18.18 7.29 -10.91
C ILE A 11 -17.28 8.51 -10.73
N ASN A 12 -17.62 9.41 -9.82
CA ASN A 12 -16.78 10.58 -9.51
C ASN A 12 -15.41 10.15 -8.99
N GLU A 13 -15.36 9.22 -8.02
CA GLU A 13 -14.10 8.70 -7.47
C GLU A 13 -13.22 8.04 -8.54
N ILE A 14 -13.81 7.35 -9.52
CA ILE A 14 -13.07 6.77 -10.65
C ILE A 14 -12.51 7.87 -11.56
N HIS A 15 -13.29 8.92 -11.84
CA HIS A 15 -12.84 10.04 -12.67
C HIS A 15 -11.77 10.91 -11.99
N GLU A 16 -11.75 10.97 -10.66
CA GLU A 16 -10.75 11.71 -9.86
C GLU A 16 -9.38 11.00 -9.75
N GLN A 17 -9.30 9.72 -10.10
CA GLN A 17 -8.05 8.94 -9.95
C GLN A 17 -6.83 9.52 -10.67
N PRO A 18 -6.92 10.05 -11.91
CA PRO A 18 -5.76 10.61 -12.60
C PRO A 18 -5.17 11.82 -11.88
N ASP A 19 -6.03 12.72 -11.40
CA ASP A 19 -5.61 13.94 -10.69
C ASP A 19 -5.00 13.57 -9.33
N LEU A 20 -5.67 12.68 -8.58
CA LEU A 20 -5.17 12.17 -7.30
C LEU A 20 -3.81 11.46 -7.46
N LEU A 21 -3.62 10.69 -8.54
CA LEU A 21 -2.35 10.02 -8.81
C LEU A 21 -1.23 11.03 -9.10
N SER A 22 -1.51 12.09 -9.87
CA SER A 22 -0.54 13.16 -10.13
C SER A 22 -0.13 13.83 -8.82
N GLU A 23 -1.10 14.18 -7.98
CA GLU A 23 -0.84 14.78 -6.67
C GLU A 23 0.03 13.89 -5.79
N ILE A 24 -0.26 12.57 -5.75
CA ILE A 24 0.55 11.60 -4.98
C ILE A 24 1.98 11.55 -5.52
N ILE A 25 2.19 11.50 -6.83
CA ILE A 25 3.53 11.44 -7.43
C ILE A 25 4.30 12.72 -7.11
N ASP A 26 3.71 13.88 -7.40
CA ASP A 26 4.33 15.19 -7.20
C ASP A 26 4.73 15.40 -5.73
N HIS A 27 3.88 14.93 -4.80
CA HIS A 27 4.17 14.98 -3.37
C HIS A 27 5.41 14.18 -2.96
N HIS A 28 5.70 13.06 -3.64
CA HIS A 28 6.83 12.19 -3.33
C HIS A 28 8.07 12.44 -4.20
N THR A 29 7.97 13.20 -5.31
CA THR A 29 9.11 13.51 -6.18
C THR A 29 9.57 14.98 -6.10
N GLY A 30 8.78 15.86 -5.50
CA GLY A 30 9.06 17.30 -5.51
C GLY A 30 9.21 17.82 -6.95
N SER A 31 10.20 18.68 -7.21
CA SER A 31 10.43 19.26 -8.54
C SER A 31 11.16 18.35 -9.55
N SER A 32 11.53 17.11 -9.17
CA SER A 32 12.28 16.21 -10.04
C SER A 32 11.87 14.76 -9.84
N LEU A 33 11.37 14.13 -10.91
CA LEU A 33 11.00 12.71 -10.93
C LEU A 33 12.17 11.76 -10.59
N ASN A 34 13.42 12.23 -10.65
CA ASN A 34 14.61 11.44 -10.34
C ASN A 34 14.97 11.43 -8.84
N GLN A 35 14.25 12.17 -8.00
CA GLN A 35 14.48 12.19 -6.56
C GLN A 35 13.20 11.81 -5.83
N LEU A 36 13.13 10.56 -5.37
CA LEU A 36 12.12 10.16 -4.38
C LEU A 36 12.47 10.84 -3.06
N GLN A 37 11.66 11.83 -2.69
CA GLN A 37 11.60 12.35 -1.34
C GLN A 37 10.70 11.42 -0.55
N LEU A 38 11.29 10.37 0.02
CA LEU A 38 10.62 9.60 1.06
C LEU A 38 10.26 10.58 2.18
N LEU A 39 8.96 10.88 2.31
CA LEU A 39 8.41 11.78 3.31
C LEU A 39 9.06 11.49 4.64
N LYS A 40 9.88 12.43 5.15
CA LYS A 40 10.61 12.39 6.43
C LYS A 40 10.49 11.05 7.14
N SER A 41 11.13 10.05 6.55
CA SER A 41 11.11 8.71 7.11
C SER A 41 11.90 8.79 8.41
N GLU A 42 11.29 8.46 9.55
CA GLU A 42 12.05 8.25 10.80
C GLU A 42 13.05 7.09 10.65
N LEU A 43 12.94 6.30 9.57
CA LEU A 43 13.82 5.20 9.22
C LEU A 43 14.93 5.70 8.29
N SER A 44 16.17 5.55 8.73
CA SER A 44 17.34 5.77 7.87
C SER A 44 17.41 4.74 6.74
N THR A 45 18.15 5.05 5.68
CA THR A 45 18.38 4.12 4.56
C THR A 45 18.99 2.81 5.04
N GLU A 46 19.90 2.85 6.01
CA GLU A 46 20.51 1.67 6.63
C GLU A 46 19.46 0.80 7.31
N ARG A 47 18.50 1.44 8.01
CA ARG A 47 17.40 0.73 8.66
C ARG A 47 16.49 0.07 7.63
N LEU A 48 16.15 0.77 6.54
CA LEU A 48 15.34 0.21 5.46
C LEU A 48 16.02 -1.00 4.81
N ASN A 49 17.33 -0.92 4.55
CA ASN A 49 18.10 -2.01 3.97
C ASN A 49 18.30 -3.21 4.92
N SER A 50 18.07 -3.03 6.23
CA SER A 50 18.18 -4.11 7.22
C SER A 50 16.95 -5.03 7.28
N PHE A 51 15.85 -4.68 6.63
CA PHE A 51 14.64 -5.51 6.65
C PHE A 51 14.78 -6.71 5.70
N GLU A 52 14.71 -7.91 6.27
CA GLU A 52 14.81 -9.15 5.50
C GLU A 52 13.46 -9.70 5.04
N ASN A 53 12.36 -9.28 5.68
CA ASN A 53 11.01 -9.77 5.43
C ASN A 53 9.98 -8.63 5.51
N VAL A 54 8.96 -8.68 4.66
CA VAL A 54 7.80 -7.79 4.69
C VAL A 54 6.52 -8.61 4.82
N LEU A 55 5.70 -8.29 5.82
CA LEU A 55 4.36 -8.84 5.99
C LEU A 55 3.33 -7.73 5.75
N ILE A 56 2.43 -7.96 4.81
CA ILE A 56 1.37 -7.02 4.42
C ILE A 56 0.04 -7.59 4.88
N LEU A 57 -0.65 -6.88 5.78
CA LEU A 57 -1.95 -7.30 6.29
C LEU A 57 -3.03 -6.37 5.74
N GLY A 58 -4.07 -6.95 5.14
CA GLY A 58 -5.21 -6.20 4.62
C GLY A 58 -6.48 -7.04 4.58
N MET A 59 -7.61 -6.40 4.26
CA MET A 59 -8.88 -7.06 4.01
C MET A 59 -9.49 -6.51 2.72
N GLY A 60 -10.29 -7.32 2.01
CA GLY A 60 -11.00 -6.90 0.80
C GLY A 60 -10.07 -6.27 -0.24
N THR A 61 -10.44 -5.10 -0.77
CA THR A 61 -9.65 -4.38 -1.80
C THR A 61 -8.24 -4.01 -1.32
N SER A 62 -8.05 -3.70 -0.04
CA SER A 62 -6.71 -3.40 0.51
C SER A 62 -5.80 -4.64 0.51
N LEU A 63 -6.35 -5.84 0.68
CA LEU A 63 -5.58 -7.08 0.53
C LEU A 63 -5.15 -7.27 -0.93
N HIS A 64 -6.02 -6.96 -1.90
CA HIS A 64 -5.67 -7.05 -3.32
C HIS A 64 -4.52 -6.10 -3.67
N ALA A 65 -4.54 -4.87 -3.15
CA ALA A 65 -3.40 -3.95 -3.27
C ALA A 65 -2.13 -4.53 -2.61
N GLY A 66 -2.26 -5.16 -1.43
CA GLY A 66 -1.16 -5.84 -0.75
C GLY A 66 -0.55 -7.00 -1.53
N MET A 67 -1.38 -7.78 -2.24
CA MET A 67 -0.92 -8.85 -3.13
C MET A 67 -0.10 -8.30 -4.31
N VAL A 68 -0.48 -7.15 -4.86
CA VAL A 68 0.33 -6.46 -5.89
C VAL A 68 1.63 -5.93 -5.28
N ALA A 69 1.58 -5.30 -4.11
CA ALA A 69 2.75 -4.78 -3.42
C ALA A 69 3.76 -5.88 -3.07
N LYS A 70 3.29 -7.07 -2.67
CA LYS A 70 4.14 -8.26 -2.47
C LYS A 70 5.02 -8.53 -3.71
N LEU A 71 4.43 -8.49 -4.90
CA LEU A 71 5.19 -8.71 -6.14
C LEU A 71 6.27 -7.64 -6.35
N TRP A 72 5.99 -6.39 -6.00
CA TRP A 72 6.97 -5.31 -6.10
C TRP A 72 8.12 -5.48 -5.11
N PHE A 73 7.84 -5.81 -3.85
CA PHE A 73 8.89 -6.06 -2.87
C PHE A 73 9.77 -7.27 -3.26
N GLU A 74 9.19 -8.35 -3.77
CA GLU A 74 9.96 -9.52 -4.22
C GLU A 74 10.76 -9.24 -5.50
N ARG A 75 10.16 -8.56 -6.49
CA ARG A 75 10.78 -8.39 -7.81
C ARG A 75 11.75 -7.22 -7.87
N ILE A 76 11.42 -6.12 -7.22
CA ILE A 76 12.18 -4.86 -7.27
C ILE A 76 13.13 -4.79 -6.08
N ALA A 77 12.61 -4.86 -4.85
CA ALA A 77 13.41 -4.72 -3.63
C ALA A 77 14.17 -6.00 -3.23
N LYS A 78 13.82 -7.16 -3.82
CA LYS A 78 14.40 -8.48 -3.50
C LYS A 78 14.24 -8.90 -2.04
N VAL A 79 13.17 -8.44 -1.38
CA VAL A 79 12.85 -8.78 0.01
C VAL A 79 11.75 -9.84 0.05
N LYS A 80 11.93 -10.88 0.87
CA LYS A 80 10.92 -11.93 1.05
C LYS A 80 9.64 -11.30 1.58
N SER A 81 8.51 -11.54 0.91
CA SER A 81 7.27 -10.84 1.22
C SER A 81 6.05 -11.75 1.28
N GLU A 82 5.12 -11.42 2.19
CA GLU A 82 3.86 -12.14 2.36
C GLU A 82 2.70 -11.15 2.48
N SER A 83 1.55 -11.53 1.94
CA SER A 83 0.30 -10.79 2.11
C SER A 83 -0.74 -11.74 2.68
N ASP A 84 -1.39 -11.39 3.78
CA ASP A 84 -2.38 -12.24 4.45
C ASP A 84 -3.64 -11.45 4.84
N ASN A 85 -4.77 -12.15 4.93
CA ASN A 85 -6.01 -11.56 5.39
C ASN A 85 -5.92 -11.26 6.88
N SER A 86 -6.05 -10.00 7.26
CA SER A 86 -5.92 -9.56 8.65
C SER A 86 -6.87 -10.27 9.62
N SER A 87 -8.10 -10.61 9.18
CA SER A 87 -9.05 -11.30 10.06
C SER A 87 -8.60 -12.73 10.37
N GLU A 88 -8.05 -13.44 9.38
CA GLU A 88 -7.56 -14.81 9.55
C GLU A 88 -6.20 -14.85 10.25
N PHE A 89 -5.33 -13.88 9.98
CA PHE A 89 -4.01 -13.80 10.59
C PHE A 89 -4.08 -13.77 12.12
N LYS A 90 -5.04 -13.03 12.68
CA LYS A 90 -5.29 -12.98 14.12
C LYS A 90 -5.68 -14.35 14.69
N ASP A 91 -6.51 -15.10 13.96
CA ASP A 91 -7.07 -16.37 14.42
C ASP A 91 -6.08 -17.55 14.28
N ARG A 92 -5.05 -17.40 13.44
CA ARG A 92 -3.98 -18.40 13.26
C ARG A 92 -2.99 -18.46 14.42
N ASN A 93 -3.05 -17.53 15.38
CA ASN A 93 -2.23 -17.56 16.60
C ASN A 93 -3.05 -17.98 17.84
N PRO A 94 -3.10 -19.28 18.18
CA PRO A 94 -3.99 -19.80 19.23
C PRO A 94 -3.60 -19.42 20.67
N LYS A 95 -2.54 -18.64 20.89
CA LYS A 95 -1.99 -18.34 22.24
C LYS A 95 -2.65 -17.14 22.96
N HIS A 96 -3.74 -16.59 22.44
CA HIS A 96 -4.49 -15.49 23.09
C HIS A 96 -5.92 -15.90 23.48
N LYS A 97 -6.07 -17.03 24.17
CA LYS A 97 -7.22 -17.33 25.04
C LYS A 97 -6.74 -17.69 26.43
#